data_AF-A0ABD0MWW7-F1
#
_entry.id   AF-A0ABD0MWW7-F1
#
_cell.length_a   1.000
_cell.length_b   1.000
_cell.length_c   1.000
_cell.angle_alpha   90.00
_cell.angle_beta   90.00
_cell.angle_gamma   90.00
#
_symmetry.space_group_name_H-M   'P 1'
#
loop_
_entity.id
_entity.type
_entity.pdbx_description
1 polymer ?
#
loop_
_entity_poly.entity_id
_entity_poly.type
_entity_poly.pdbx_seq_one_letter_code
_entity_poly.pdbx_strand_id
1 'polypeptide(L)'
;MHRCAPVSPCVNDGCQSDIIPVKRQRQSSNEKEIMAQDEASASLSDESPVTMDKPVCFIDTDSDGKLCVQQSALQILQQIQQPVVVVAVVGLYRTGKSYLMNCLAGKQTGFALGSTIESKTKGIWMWCVPHPAEAGTTLVLLDTEGLGDVDKVT
;
A
#
# COMPACT_ATOMS: atom_id res chain seq x y z
N MET A 1 -37.66 8.24 -19.82
CA MET A 1 -38.34 7.80 -18.58
C MET A 1 -39.30 6.69 -18.95
N HIS A 2 -39.20 5.49 -18.35
CA HIS A 2 -40.24 4.47 -18.46
C HIS A 2 -40.52 3.85 -17.09
N ARG A 3 -41.74 4.09 -16.59
CA ARG A 3 -42.41 3.26 -15.58
C ARG A 3 -43.56 2.55 -16.27
N CYS A 4 -43.77 1.29 -15.94
CA CYS A 4 -45.08 0.74 -15.57
C CYS A 4 -44.89 -0.65 -14.96
N ALA A 5 -45.54 -0.91 -13.82
CA ALA A 5 -45.90 -2.28 -13.42
C ALA A 5 -47.21 -2.68 -14.14
N PRO A 6 -47.74 -3.90 -13.96
CA PRO A 6 -48.87 -3.98 -13.03
C PRO A 6 -49.11 -5.34 -12.31
N VAL A 7 -49.97 -5.25 -11.28
CA VAL A 7 -50.89 -6.25 -10.65
C VAL A 7 -50.41 -7.59 -10.05
N SER A 8 -50.79 -7.79 -8.78
CA SER A 8 -51.13 -9.08 -8.14
C SER A 8 -52.64 -9.40 -8.30
N PRO A 9 -53.13 -10.61 -7.96
CA PRO A 9 -53.47 -10.98 -6.57
C PRO A 9 -52.85 -12.36 -6.20
N CYS A 10 -53.25 -13.21 -5.22
CA CYS A 10 -54.35 -13.36 -4.24
C CYS A 10 -53.72 -13.90 -2.91
N VAL A 11 -54.32 -13.87 -1.70
CA VAL A 11 -55.53 -14.53 -1.14
C VAL A 11 -55.49 -16.06 -1.29
N ASN A 12 -55.36 -16.91 -0.27
CA ASN A 12 -55.29 -16.79 1.21
C ASN A 12 -54.47 -18.02 1.75
N ASP A 13 -54.29 -18.40 3.03
CA ASP A 13 -54.83 -18.06 4.38
C ASP A 13 -53.75 -18.49 5.45
N GLY A 14 -53.90 -18.49 6.79
CA GLY A 14 -55.03 -18.12 7.65
C GLY A 14 -55.09 -18.72 9.08
N CYS A 15 -53.99 -19.09 9.76
CA CYS A 15 -54.05 -19.76 11.08
C CYS A 15 -53.02 -19.25 12.11
N GLN A 16 -53.48 -18.89 13.32
CA GLN A 16 -52.65 -18.54 14.50
C GLN A 16 -53.00 -19.46 15.68
N SER A 17 -52.02 -19.79 16.53
CA SER A 17 -52.26 -20.40 17.85
C SER A 17 -51.06 -20.23 18.79
N ASP A 18 -51.17 -19.35 19.78
CA ASP A 18 -50.13 -19.12 20.81
C ASP A 18 -50.29 -20.06 22.02
N ILE A 19 -49.24 -20.81 22.39
CA ILE A 19 -49.16 -21.50 23.70
C ILE A 19 -47.76 -21.37 24.34
N ILE A 20 -47.68 -20.41 25.27
CA ILE A 20 -46.98 -20.37 26.58
C ILE A 20 -45.81 -21.37 26.83
N PRO A 21 -44.63 -20.89 27.30
CA PRO A 21 -43.41 -21.71 27.46
C PRO A 21 -43.34 -22.55 28.75
N VAL A 22 -42.57 -23.64 28.72
CA VAL A 22 -42.27 -24.52 29.86
C VAL A 22 -40.79 -24.44 30.24
N LYS A 23 -40.48 -24.14 31.50
CA LYS A 23 -39.11 -24.21 32.07
C LYS A 23 -38.77 -25.63 32.52
N ARG A 24 -37.53 -26.09 32.26
CA ARG A 24 -36.94 -27.26 32.93
C ARG A 24 -35.43 -27.05 33.16
N GLN A 25 -35.02 -27.13 34.43
CA GLN A 25 -33.65 -27.44 34.85
C GLN A 25 -33.60 -28.96 35.15
N ARG A 26 -32.47 -29.67 35.32
CA ARG A 26 -31.10 -29.27 35.66
C ARG A 26 -30.08 -30.39 35.29
N GLN A 27 -28.90 -30.00 34.78
CA GLN A 27 -27.57 -30.68 34.76
C GLN A 27 -27.41 -32.20 34.50
N SER A 28 -26.68 -32.54 33.42
CA SER A 28 -25.55 -33.52 33.38
C SER A 28 -24.85 -33.37 32.00
N SER A 29 -23.73 -32.65 31.86
CA SER A 29 -22.32 -33.07 32.11
C SER A 29 -21.66 -33.85 30.95
N ASN A 30 -20.90 -33.11 30.13
CA ASN A 30 -19.74 -33.50 29.29
C ASN A 30 -19.94 -34.30 27.97
N GLU A 31 -18.83 -34.36 27.21
CA GLU A 31 -18.52 -35.21 26.02
C GLU A 31 -18.92 -34.76 24.60
N LYS A 32 -19.29 -33.49 24.35
CA LYS A 32 -19.37 -32.93 22.96
C LYS A 32 -18.82 -31.51 22.80
N GLU A 33 -17.60 -31.28 23.30
CA GLU A 33 -16.86 -30.02 23.14
C GLU A 33 -15.43 -30.25 22.61
N ILE A 34 -15.33 -31.04 21.53
CA ILE A 34 -14.12 -31.20 20.70
C ILE A 34 -14.60 -31.25 19.24
N MET A 35 -13.80 -30.73 18.29
CA MET A 35 -14.14 -30.55 16.85
C MET A 35 -15.13 -29.42 16.53
N ALA A 36 -14.94 -28.27 17.16
CA ALA A 36 -15.47 -26.97 16.70
C ALA A 36 -14.34 -25.92 16.66
N GLN A 37 -13.21 -26.26 16.01
CA GLN A 37 -11.98 -25.47 16.07
C GLN A 37 -10.96 -25.76 14.94
N ASP A 38 -11.47 -25.89 13.70
CA ASP A 38 -10.71 -25.77 12.45
C ASP A 38 -11.60 -25.05 11.42
N GLU A 39 -11.03 -24.56 10.31
CA GLU A 39 -11.70 -23.72 9.30
C GLU A 39 -12.20 -22.34 9.80
N ALA A 40 -11.40 -21.65 10.63
CA ALA A 40 -11.65 -20.26 11.05
C ALA A 40 -10.38 -19.38 11.13
N SER A 41 -9.32 -19.72 10.37
CA SER A 41 -8.01 -19.07 10.46
C SER A 41 -7.33 -18.79 9.11
N ALA A 42 -8.10 -18.74 8.01
CA ALA A 42 -7.69 -18.02 6.80
C ALA A 42 -7.77 -16.49 7.04
N SER A 43 -6.99 -15.99 8.00
CA SER A 43 -6.93 -14.58 8.35
C SER A 43 -6.31 -13.78 7.20
N LEU A 44 -7.13 -12.98 6.54
CA LEU A 44 -6.65 -11.85 5.74
C LEU A 44 -5.96 -10.88 6.70
N SER A 45 -4.64 -11.03 6.85
CA SER A 45 -3.81 -10.08 7.59
C SER A 45 -3.83 -8.75 6.84
N ASP A 46 -4.44 -7.74 7.45
CA ASP A 46 -4.47 -6.35 6.95
C ASP A 46 -3.09 -5.70 7.13
N GLU A 47 -2.11 -6.26 6.43
CA GLU A 47 -0.71 -5.85 6.39
C GLU A 47 -0.61 -4.53 5.59
N SER A 48 -0.88 -3.42 6.28
CA SER A 48 -0.89 -2.07 5.73
C SER A 48 0.40 -1.76 4.94
N PRO A 49 0.33 -1.20 3.71
CA PRO A 49 1.50 -0.92 2.89
C PRO A 49 2.57 -0.07 3.59
N VAL A 50 3.83 -0.51 3.47
CA VAL A 50 5.00 0.19 4.01
C VAL A 50 5.05 1.62 3.47
N THR A 51 4.92 2.58 4.37
CA THR A 51 4.82 4.01 4.07
C THR A 51 5.95 4.77 4.75
N MET A 52 6.63 5.65 4.02
CA MET A 52 7.71 6.49 4.52
C MET A 52 7.32 7.97 4.52
N ASP A 53 7.69 8.73 5.55
CA ASP A 53 7.42 10.18 5.62
C ASP A 53 8.14 11.00 4.53
N LYS A 54 9.30 10.51 4.07
CA LYS A 54 10.21 11.19 3.13
C LYS A 54 11.03 10.16 2.36
N PRO A 55 11.57 10.51 1.17
CA PRO A 55 12.53 9.66 0.48
C PRO A 55 13.82 9.43 1.27
N VAL A 56 14.52 8.34 0.95
CA VAL A 56 15.89 8.05 1.40
C VAL A 56 16.80 7.82 0.19
N CYS A 57 18.11 8.04 0.35
CA CYS A 57 19.07 7.55 -0.64
C CYS A 57 19.07 6.02 -0.61
N PHE A 58 18.99 5.39 -1.79
CA PHE A 58 18.98 3.93 -1.96
C PHE A 58 20.29 3.42 -2.55
N ILE A 59 20.83 4.13 -3.55
CA ILE A 59 22.17 3.87 -4.10
C ILE A 59 22.88 5.21 -4.21
N ASP A 60 24.07 5.32 -3.63
CA ASP A 60 24.93 6.50 -3.75
C ASP A 60 26.27 6.15 -4.43
N THR A 61 27.12 7.15 -4.65
CA THR A 61 28.50 6.97 -5.12
C THR A 61 29.48 7.06 -3.94
N ASP A 62 30.41 6.12 -3.80
CA ASP A 62 31.50 6.21 -2.81
C ASP A 62 32.66 7.13 -3.26
N SER A 63 33.68 7.28 -2.42
CA SER A 63 34.88 8.07 -2.70
C SER A 63 35.68 7.60 -3.92
N ASP A 64 35.47 6.35 -4.34
CA ASP A 64 36.20 5.70 -5.43
C ASP A 64 35.37 5.69 -6.73
N GLY A 65 34.20 6.35 -6.73
CA GLY A 65 33.29 6.39 -7.88
C GLY A 65 32.37 5.16 -8.02
N LYS A 66 32.32 4.26 -7.04
CA LYS A 66 31.56 3.01 -7.11
C LYS A 66 30.14 3.20 -6.58
N LEU A 67 29.20 2.43 -7.12
CA LEU A 67 27.81 2.43 -6.67
C LEU A 67 27.65 1.59 -5.38
N CYS A 68 27.19 2.23 -4.31
CA CYS A 68 27.01 1.62 -2.99
C CYS A 68 25.54 1.68 -2.56
N VAL A 69 24.97 0.51 -2.23
CA VAL A 69 23.59 0.39 -1.77
C VAL A 69 23.50 0.77 -0.29
N GLN A 70 22.54 1.61 0.05
CA GLN A 70 22.35 2.13 1.40
C GLN A 70 21.61 1.13 2.29
N GLN A 71 22.24 0.75 3.41
CA GLN A 71 21.73 -0.30 4.31
C GLN A 71 20.37 0.05 4.93
N SER A 72 20.09 1.33 5.15
CA SER A 72 18.80 1.83 5.65
C SER A 72 17.66 1.64 4.64
N ALA A 73 17.92 1.84 3.35
CA ALA A 73 16.96 1.56 2.29
C ALA A 73 16.70 0.06 2.13
N LEU A 74 17.75 -0.78 2.24
CA LEU A 74 17.59 -2.23 2.26
C LEU A 74 16.75 -2.72 3.45
N GLN A 75 16.93 -2.14 4.64
CA GLN A 75 16.13 -2.48 5.82
C GLN A 75 14.64 -2.15 5.65
N ILE A 76 14.30 -1.08 4.91
CA ILE A 76 12.92 -0.74 4.56
C ILE A 76 12.36 -1.74 3.53
N LEU A 77 13.12 -2.04 2.46
CA LEU A 77 12.71 -3.01 1.44
C LEU A 77 12.48 -4.42 2.03
N GLN A 78 13.28 -4.83 3.00
CA GLN A 78 13.13 -6.10 3.73
C GLN A 78 11.86 -6.20 4.59
N GLN A 79 11.15 -5.09 4.84
CA GLN A 79 9.89 -5.06 5.61
C GLN A 79 8.65 -5.11 4.69
N ILE A 80 8.81 -5.00 3.36
CA ILE A 80 7.68 -5.00 2.43
C ILE A 80 7.23 -6.44 2.17
N GLN A 81 6.13 -6.84 2.78
CA GLN A 81 5.46 -8.14 2.52
C GLN A 81 4.41 -8.04 1.40
N GLN A 82 4.03 -6.81 1.03
CA GLN A 82 3.01 -6.49 0.04
C GLN A 82 3.51 -6.67 -1.40
N PRO A 83 2.62 -6.83 -2.39
CA PRO A 83 2.93 -6.57 -3.79
C PRO A 83 3.53 -5.17 -3.98
N VAL A 84 4.46 -5.05 -4.94
CA VAL A 84 5.18 -3.81 -5.21
C VAL A 84 5.00 -3.34 -6.65
N VAL A 85 4.57 -2.10 -6.82
CA VAL A 85 4.63 -1.36 -8.09
C VAL A 85 5.84 -0.43 -8.03
N VAL A 86 6.76 -0.53 -9.00
CA VAL A 86 7.94 0.35 -9.07
C VAL A 86 7.79 1.35 -10.22
N VAL A 87 7.96 2.64 -9.92
CA VAL A 87 8.02 3.71 -10.93
C VAL A 87 9.36 4.44 -10.79
N ALA A 88 10.16 4.43 -11.86
CA ALA A 88 11.45 5.09 -11.92
C ALA A 88 11.45 6.21 -12.97
N VAL A 89 12.12 7.32 -12.67
CA VAL A 89 12.31 8.42 -13.63
C VAL A 89 13.80 8.66 -13.89
N VAL A 90 14.18 8.84 -15.15
CA VAL A 90 15.55 9.10 -15.60
C VAL A 90 15.56 10.24 -16.62
N GLY A 91 16.70 10.92 -16.77
CA GLY A 91 16.85 12.03 -17.70
C GLY A 91 17.85 13.08 -17.20
N LEU A 92 18.04 14.11 -18.04
CA LEU A 92 19.00 15.20 -17.80
C LEU A 92 18.78 15.90 -16.46
N TYR A 93 19.81 16.57 -15.96
CA TYR A 93 19.70 17.46 -14.80
C TYR A 93 18.63 18.55 -15.02
N ARG A 94 17.96 18.94 -13.93
CA ARG A 94 16.93 20.00 -13.88
C ARG A 94 15.69 19.86 -14.78
N THR A 95 15.43 18.72 -15.41
CA THR A 95 14.20 18.47 -16.22
C THR A 95 12.91 18.25 -15.41
N GLY A 96 12.88 18.60 -14.12
CA GLY A 96 11.70 18.48 -13.26
C GLY A 96 11.40 17.07 -12.71
N LYS A 97 12.31 16.09 -12.87
CA LYS A 97 12.13 14.69 -12.42
C LYS A 97 11.58 14.57 -10.98
N SER A 98 12.29 15.13 -10.01
CA SER A 98 11.93 15.13 -8.59
C SER A 98 10.57 15.79 -8.28
N TYR A 99 10.17 16.78 -9.09
CA TYR A 99 8.86 17.43 -8.98
C TYR A 99 7.74 16.49 -9.46
N LEU A 100 7.92 15.83 -10.61
CA LEU A 100 6.99 14.81 -11.11
C LEU A 100 6.83 13.66 -10.12
N MET A 101 7.92 13.20 -9.48
CA MET A 101 7.85 12.13 -8.48
C MET A 101 7.11 12.56 -7.21
N ASN A 102 7.24 13.82 -6.78
CA ASN A 102 6.42 14.37 -5.68
C ASN A 102 4.93 14.43 -6.05
N CYS A 103 4.60 14.80 -7.29
CA CYS A 103 3.23 14.74 -7.79
C CYS A 103 2.66 13.30 -7.79
N LEU A 104 3.46 12.31 -8.20
CA LEU A 104 3.08 10.88 -8.15
C LEU A 104 2.91 10.36 -6.71
N ALA A 105 3.68 10.87 -5.75
CA ALA A 105 3.50 10.57 -4.32
C ALA A 105 2.23 11.23 -3.72
N GLY A 106 1.58 12.15 -4.43
CA GLY A 106 0.48 12.96 -3.91
C GLY A 106 0.92 13.97 -2.84
N LYS A 107 2.19 14.41 -2.84
CA LYS A 107 2.77 15.29 -1.81
C LYS A 107 3.37 16.57 -2.43
N GLN A 108 3.31 17.67 -1.70
CA GLN A 108 3.93 18.95 -2.10
C GLN A 108 5.43 19.04 -1.75
N THR A 109 5.89 18.16 -0.86
CA THR A 109 7.29 18.03 -0.41
C THR A 109 7.67 16.55 -0.39
N GLY A 110 8.95 16.23 -0.54
CA GLY A 110 9.43 14.86 -0.72
C GLY A 110 10.86 14.83 -1.26
N PHE A 111 11.02 14.41 -2.51
CA PHE A 111 12.29 14.50 -3.24
C PHE A 111 12.76 15.96 -3.33
N ALA A 112 14.06 16.17 -3.14
CA ALA A 112 14.65 17.49 -2.99
C ALA A 112 14.67 18.27 -4.30
N LEU A 113 13.98 19.42 -4.37
CA LEU A 113 13.92 20.22 -5.58
C LEU A 113 15.21 21.03 -5.80
N GLY A 114 15.85 20.82 -6.95
CA GLY A 114 17.01 21.58 -7.42
C GLY A 114 16.66 23.03 -7.74
N SER A 115 17.22 23.96 -6.98
CA SER A 115 17.06 25.42 -7.15
C SER A 115 18.36 26.10 -7.61
N THR A 116 19.45 25.35 -7.67
CA THR A 116 20.84 25.76 -7.92
C THR A 116 21.35 25.14 -9.24
N ILE A 117 22.66 25.25 -9.52
CA ILE A 117 23.28 24.64 -10.71
C ILE A 117 23.62 23.17 -10.41
N GLU A 118 24.34 22.92 -9.31
CA GLU A 118 24.68 21.60 -8.77
C GLU A 118 23.48 20.63 -8.71
N SER A 119 23.66 19.36 -9.11
CA SER A 119 22.62 18.35 -8.94
C SER A 119 22.44 17.93 -7.47
N LYS A 120 21.36 18.40 -6.81
CA LYS A 120 21.04 18.02 -5.42
C LYS A 120 20.76 16.52 -5.22
N THR A 121 20.12 15.88 -6.19
CA THR A 121 19.91 14.42 -6.19
C THR A 121 21.18 13.76 -6.70
N LYS A 122 22.03 13.24 -5.79
CA LYS A 122 23.14 12.34 -6.13
C LYS A 122 22.70 10.89 -6.01
N GLY A 123 23.11 10.02 -6.94
CA GLY A 123 22.72 8.62 -6.96
C GLY A 123 21.23 8.39 -7.29
N ILE A 124 20.62 7.41 -6.61
CA ILE A 124 19.22 6.98 -6.77
C ILE A 124 18.52 7.05 -5.41
N TRP A 125 17.37 7.72 -5.38
CA TRP A 125 16.57 7.96 -4.17
C TRP A 125 15.25 7.23 -4.26
N MET A 126 14.84 6.63 -3.14
CA MET A 126 13.67 5.76 -3.03
C MET A 126 12.63 6.33 -2.07
N TRP A 127 11.35 6.22 -2.43
CA TRP A 127 10.23 6.56 -1.56
C TRP A 127 9.09 5.55 -1.68
N CYS A 128 8.78 4.84 -0.60
CA CYS A 128 7.64 3.92 -0.50
C CYS A 128 6.41 4.66 0.02
N VAL A 129 5.30 4.56 -0.71
CA VAL A 129 3.97 5.09 -0.34
C VAL A 129 2.89 4.07 -0.69
N PRO A 130 1.66 4.15 -0.14
CA PRO A 130 0.55 3.28 -0.56
C PRO A 130 0.21 3.52 -2.03
N HIS A 131 -0.10 2.45 -2.79
CA HIS A 131 -0.54 2.60 -4.17
C HIS A 131 -1.93 3.27 -4.24
N PRO A 132 -2.13 4.36 -5.01
CA PRO A 132 -3.33 5.19 -4.91
C PRO A 132 -4.62 4.55 -5.45
N ALA A 133 -4.52 3.41 -6.13
CA ALA A 133 -5.65 2.70 -6.74
C ALA A 133 -5.79 1.22 -6.32
N GLU A 134 -4.82 0.66 -5.60
CA GLU A 134 -4.81 -0.77 -5.23
C GLU A 134 -4.47 -0.90 -3.74
N ALA A 135 -5.45 -1.32 -2.94
CA ALA A 135 -5.27 -1.54 -1.51
C ALA A 135 -4.27 -2.69 -1.26
N GLY A 136 -3.56 -2.64 -0.13
CA GLY A 136 -2.57 -3.66 0.23
C GLY A 136 -1.35 -3.72 -0.69
N THR A 137 -1.12 -2.72 -1.55
CA THR A 137 0.00 -2.66 -2.50
C THR A 137 0.90 -1.45 -2.22
N THR A 138 2.22 -1.64 -2.28
CA THR A 138 3.22 -0.58 -2.04
C THR A 138 3.72 -0.01 -3.37
N LEU A 139 3.66 1.31 -3.52
CA LEU A 139 4.23 2.05 -4.64
C LEU A 139 5.63 2.54 -4.25
N VAL A 140 6.65 2.05 -4.96
CA VAL A 140 8.05 2.45 -4.80
C VAL A 140 8.43 3.43 -5.90
N LEU A 141 8.65 4.67 -5.52
CA LEU A 141 9.08 5.76 -6.40
C LEU A 141 10.60 5.87 -6.37
N LEU A 142 11.24 5.84 -7.55
CA LEU A 142 12.70 5.97 -7.73
C LEU A 142 13.02 7.24 -8.53
N ASP A 143 13.53 8.28 -7.85
CA ASP A 143 14.11 9.47 -8.50
C ASP A 143 15.62 9.28 -8.67
N THR A 144 16.20 9.91 -9.71
CA THR A 144 17.60 9.68 -10.10
C THR A 144 18.36 10.98 -10.34
N GLU A 145 19.68 10.91 -10.16
CA GLU A 145 20.61 11.99 -10.50
C GLU A 145 20.42 12.52 -11.94
N GLY A 146 20.81 13.78 -12.14
CA GLY A 146 20.74 14.42 -13.45
C GLY A 146 21.84 13.90 -14.38
N LEU A 147 21.46 13.27 -15.49
CA LEU A 147 22.44 13.00 -16.56
C LEU A 147 22.98 14.33 -17.11
N GLY A 148 24.28 14.39 -17.36
CA GLY A 148 24.95 15.60 -17.85
C GLY A 148 25.20 16.69 -16.80
N ASP A 149 25.18 16.36 -15.51
CA ASP A 149 25.64 17.27 -14.45
C ASP A 149 27.11 17.65 -14.66
N VAL A 150 27.40 18.95 -14.78
CA VAL A 150 28.72 19.45 -15.21
C VAL A 150 29.78 19.25 -14.12
N ASP A 151 29.35 19.09 -12.87
CA ASP A 151 30.21 18.81 -11.72
C ASP A 151 30.62 17.31 -11.62
N LYS A 152 30.22 16.48 -12.60
CA LYS A 152 30.67 15.08 -12.80
C LYS A 152 31.46 14.87 -14.10
N VAL A 153 32.21 15.88 -14.56
CA VAL A 153 33.28 15.66 -15.56
C VAL A 153 34.34 14.73 -14.96
N THR A 154 34.74 13.72 -15.76
CA THR A 154 35.68 12.65 -15.38
C THR A 154 37.13 13.04 -15.64
#